data_AF-A0A937Z5E2-F1
#
_entry.id   AF-A0A937Z5E2-F1
#
_cell.length_a   1.000
_cell.length_b   1.000
_cell.length_c   1.000
_cell.angle_alpha   90.00
_cell.angle_beta   90.00
_cell.angle_gamma   90.00
#
_symmetry.space_group_name_H-M   'P 1'
#
loop_
_entity.id
_entity.type
_entity.pdbx_description
1 polymer ?
#
loop_
_entity_poly.entity_id
_entity_poly.type
_entity_poly.pdbx_seq_one_letter_code
_entity_poly.pdbx_strand_id
1 'polypeptide(L)' 'MKVYISVDIEGCAGITHWDEAEKSHADYPEFREQMTREAVAAIEGAMAAGA' A
#
# COMPACT_ATOMS: atom_id res chain seq x y z
N MET A 1 -7.80 7.44 19.37
CA MET A 1 -7.25 6.14 19.81
C MET A 1 -5.75 6.12 19.48
N LYS A 2 -5.04 4.99 19.51
CA LYS A 2 -3.77 4.84 18.78
C LYS A 2 -3.89 3.58 17.94
N VAL A 3 -3.58 3.68 16.65
CA VAL A 3 -3.67 2.57 15.68
C VAL A 3 -2.30 2.39 15.03
N TYR A 4 -1.89 1.14 14.87
CA TYR A 4 -0.70 0.77 14.12
C TYR A 4 -1.12 0.14 12.79
N ILE A 5 -0.57 0.64 11.68
CA ILE A 5 -0.83 0.14 10.33
C ILE A 5 0.51 -0.36 9.78
N SER A 6 0.56 -1.64 9.43
CA SER A 6 1.69 -2.26 8.74
C SER A 6 1.32 -2.43 7.27
N VAL A 7 2.23 -2.08 6.38
CA VAL A 7 2.01 -2.05 4.93
C VAL A 7 3.16 -2.78 4.25
N ASP A 8 2.82 -3.63 3.29
CA ASP A 8 3.76 -4.35 2.43
C ASP A 8 3.26 -4.33 0.98
N ILE A 9 4.13 -4.59 0.01
CA ILE A 9 3.85 -4.28 -1.40
C ILE A 9 3.16 -5.43 -2.15
N GLU A 10 3.47 -6.69 -1.85
CA GLU A 10 3.09 -7.87 -2.64
C GLU A 10 1.57 -8.08 -2.75
N GLY A 11 0.81 -7.55 -1.79
CA GLY A 11 -0.66 -7.61 -1.77
C GLY A 11 -1.36 -6.35 -2.29
N CYS A 12 -0.61 -5.36 -2.79
CA CYS A 12 -1.17 -4.11 -3.31
C CYS A 12 -2.11 -4.37 -4.50
N ALA A 13 -3.21 -3.63 -4.59
CA ALA A 13 -4.18 -3.85 -5.66
C ALA A 13 -3.54 -3.62 -7.04
N GLY A 14 -3.66 -4.63 -7.91
CA GLY A 14 -3.10 -4.63 -9.25
C GLY A 14 -1.84 -5.49 -9.40
N ILE A 15 -1.14 -5.81 -8.30
CA ILE A 15 -0.07 -6.83 -8.35
C ILE A 15 -0.72 -8.20 -8.54
N THR A 16 -0.25 -8.93 -9.54
CA THR A 16 -0.70 -10.29 -9.86
C THR A 16 0.44 -11.29 -9.93
N HIS A 17 1.68 -10.82 -9.98
CA HIS A 17 2.87 -11.64 -10.00
C HIS A 17 3.94 -11.13 -9.04
N TRP A 18 4.81 -12.01 -8.54
CA TRP A 18 5.76 -11.69 -7.48
C TRP A 18 6.85 -10.70 -7.91
N ASP A 19 7.32 -10.79 -9.16
CA ASP A 19 8.39 -9.92 -9.66
C ASP A 19 7.97 -8.46 -9.78
N GLU A 20 6.68 -8.17 -9.95
CA GLU A 20 6.12 -6.82 -9.97
C GLU A 20 6.38 -6.05 -8.65
N ALA A 21 6.56 -6.77 -7.54
CA ALA A 21 6.94 -6.24 -6.23
C ALA A 21 8.46 -6.04 -6.05
N GLU A 22 9.29 -6.46 -7.01
CA GLU A 22 10.73 -6.27 -6.94
C GLU A 22 11.17 -4.89 -7.44
N LYS A 23 12.05 -4.22 -6.70
CA LYS A 23 12.54 -2.85 -7.02
C LYS A 23 13.15 -2.69 -8.42
N SER A 24 13.61 -3.77 -9.03
CA SER A 24 14.18 -3.80 -10.38
C SER A 24 13.15 -3.91 -11.49
N HIS A 25 11.90 -4.29 -11.17
CA HIS A 25 10.84 -4.44 -12.15
C HIS A 25 10.37 -3.07 -12.65
N ALA A 26 9.98 -3.00 -13.93
CA ALA A 26 9.59 -1.74 -14.57
C ALA A 26 8.35 -1.10 -13.92
N ASP A 27 7.44 -1.93 -13.42
CA ASP A 27 6.16 -1.51 -12.85
C ASP A 27 6.22 -1.21 -11.34
N TYR A 28 7.33 -1.56 -10.68
CA TYR A 28 7.50 -1.29 -9.24
C TYR A 28 7.26 0.17 -8.83
N PRO A 29 7.69 1.20 -9.60
CA PRO A 29 7.38 2.59 -9.26
C PRO A 29 5.88 2.86 -9.20
N GLU A 30 5.09 2.31 -10.12
CA GLU A 30 3.63 2.46 -10.15
C GLU A 30 2.99 1.77 -8.94
N PHE A 31 3.36 0.52 -8.67
CA PHE A 31 2.81 -0.23 -7.53
C PHE A 31 3.24 0.34 -6.18
N ARG A 32 4.45 0.90 -6.07
CA ARG A 32 4.88 1.64 -4.88
C ARG A 32 3.99 2.87 -4.62
N GLU A 33 3.64 3.61 -5.67
CA GLU A 33 2.73 4.75 -5.55
C GLU A 33 1.32 4.29 -5.17
N GLN A 34 0.83 3.20 -5.77
CA GLN A 34 -0.47 2.61 -5.44
C GLN A 34 -0.52 2.13 -3.98
N MET A 35 0.49 1.41 -3.50
CA MET A 35 0.63 0.98 -2.10
C MET A 35 0.60 2.18 -1.14
N THR A 36 1.26 3.28 -1.52
CA THR A 36 1.24 4.52 -0.74
C THR A 36 -0.17 5.12 -0.69
N ARG A 37 -0.91 5.14 -1.80
CA ARG A 37 -2.30 5.61 -1.83
C ARG A 37 -3.22 4.75 -0.96
N GLU A 38 -3.06 3.43 -0.98
CA GLU A 38 -3.82 2.50 -0.14
C GLU A 38 -3.55 2.70 1.35
N ALA A 39 -2.26 2.89 1.72
CA ALA A 39 -1.88 3.20 3.09
C ALA A 39 -2.51 4.51 3.58
N VAL A 40 -2.49 5.56 2.74
CA VAL A 40 -3.12 6.86 3.06
C VAL A 40 -4.63 6.70 3.21
N ALA A 41 -5.29 5.96 2.32
CA ALA A 41 -6.73 5.71 2.44
C ALA A 41 -7.09 4.96 3.73
N ALA A 42 -6.28 3.99 4.15
CA ALA A 42 -6.46 3.30 5.43
C ALA A 42 -6.28 4.23 6.63
N ILE A 43 -5.29 5.13 6.58
CA ILE A 43 -5.06 6.17 7.61
C ILE A 43 -6.26 7.12 7.68
N GLU A 44 -6.74 7.63 6.55
CA GLU A 44 -7.90 8.52 6.47
C GLU A 44 -9.16 7.86 7.02
N GLY A 45 -9.42 6.61 6.64
CA GLY A 45 -10.54 5.82 7.17
C GLY A 45 -10.46 5.63 8.69
N ALA A 46 -9.26 5.32 9.21
CA ALA A 46 -9.05 5.19 10.64
C ALA A 46 -9.33 6.52 11.37
N MET A 47 -8.77 7.63 10.90
CA MET A 47 -9.01 8.96 11.49
C MET A 47 -10.49 9.34 11.48
N ALA A 48 -11.18 9.10 10.36
CA ALA A 48 -12.63 9.35 10.24
C ALA A 48 -13.46 8.52 11.24
N ALA A 49 -12.97 7.33 11.62
CA ALA A 49 -13.58 6.46 12.62
C ALA A 49 -13.21 6.83 14.08
N GLY A 50 -12.45 7.90 14.32
CA GLY A 50 -12.04 8.35 15.66
C GLY A 50 -10.77 7.67 16.20
N ALA A 51 -9.94 7.14 15.29
CA ALA A 51 -8.64 6.55 15.62
C ALA A 51 -7.67 7.53 16.28
#